data_AF-A0A6G8QC40-F1
#
_entry.id   AF-A0A6G8QC40-F1
#
_cell.length_a   1.000
_cell.length_b   1.000
_cell.length_c   1.000
_cell.angle_alpha   90.00
_cell.angle_beta   90.00
_cell.angle_gamma   90.00
#
_symmetry.space_group_name_H-M   'P 1'
#
loop_
_entity.id
_entity.type
_entity.pdbx_description
1 polymer ?
#
loop_
_entity_poly.entity_id
_entity_poly.type
_entity_poly.pdbx_seq_one_letter_code
_entity_poly.pdbx_strand_id
1 'polypeptide(L)'
;MEVSTVKRAPLLHREYDRIAIPEGVPELGVREGDEGVIQRLTYLRNTVFAFVTVTYSTGQPRGWVVVEVKPELKVHSYTTAS
;
A
#
# COMPACT_ATOMS: atom_id res chain seq x y z
N MET A 1 35.71 -19.95 -18.15
CA MET A 1 34.44 -20.12 -17.44
C MET A 1 34.41 -19.07 -16.35
N GLU A 2 33.66 -18.00 -16.55
CA GLU A 2 33.56 -16.90 -15.60
C GLU A 2 32.24 -17.05 -14.84
N VAL A 3 32.33 -17.35 -13.54
CA VAL A 3 31.15 -17.49 -12.68
C VAL A 3 30.69 -16.09 -12.31
N SER A 4 29.67 -15.61 -13.01
CA SER A 4 28.95 -14.39 -12.66
C SER A 4 28.30 -14.57 -11.30
N THR A 5 28.94 -14.01 -10.28
CA THR A 5 28.38 -13.93 -8.93
C THR A 5 27.20 -12.95 -8.96
N VAL A 6 25.99 -13.49 -9.12
CA VAL A 6 24.76 -12.73 -8.90
C VAL A 6 24.74 -12.32 -7.43
N LYS A 7 25.15 -11.08 -7.15
CA LYS A 7 24.99 -10.46 -5.82
C LYS A 7 23.50 -10.48 -5.49
N ARG A 8 23.05 -11.48 -4.72
CA ARG A 8 21.72 -11.46 -4.10
C ARG A 8 21.70 -10.23 -3.20
N ALA A 9 20.91 -9.23 -3.58
CA ALA A 9 20.60 -8.11 -2.71
C ALA A 9 20.10 -8.67 -1.37
N PRO A 10 20.53 -8.10 -0.23
CA PRO A 10 20.04 -8.56 1.07
C PRO A 10 18.51 -8.46 1.07
N LEU A 11 17.85 -9.54 1.52
CA LEU A 11 16.41 -9.54 1.73
C LEU A 11 16.11 -8.56 2.86
N LEU A 12 15.89 -7.30 2.51
CA LEU A 12 15.45 -6.27 3.43
C LEU A 12 14.03 -6.62 3.84
N HIS A 13 13.86 -7.06 5.09
CA HIS A 13 12.54 -7.16 5.68
C HIS A 13 11.91 -5.77 5.65
N ARG A 14 10.75 -5.66 5.00
CA ARG A 14 10.01 -4.41 4.86
C ARG A 14 8.60 -4.68 5.34
N GLU A 15 8.25 -4.05 6.45
CA GLU A 15 6.87 -4.02 6.92
C GLU A 15 6.10 -3.02 6.07
N TYR A 16 4.85 -3.37 5.75
CA TYR A 16 3.98 -2.50 4.98
C TYR A 16 2.65 -2.35 5.71
N ASP A 17 2.13 -1.14 5.71
CA ASP A 17 0.79 -0.87 6.21
C ASP A 17 -0.26 -1.41 5.24
N ARG A 18 -1.34 -1.94 5.80
CA ARG A 18 -2.48 -2.47 5.06
C ARG A 18 -3.72 -1.65 5.32
N ILE A 19 -4.64 -1.66 4.36
CA ILE A 19 -5.95 -1.03 4.50
C ILE A 19 -7.01 -1.92 3.85
N ALA A 20 -8.17 -2.02 4.50
CA ALA A 20 -9.33 -2.66 3.93
C ALA A 20 -9.89 -1.80 2.78
N ILE A 21 -10.22 -2.44 1.67
CA ILE A 21 -10.83 -1.78 0.52
C ILE A 21 -12.35 -1.74 0.76
N PRO A 22 -12.96 -0.54 0.82
CA PRO A 22 -14.34 -0.39 1.27
C PRO A 22 -15.39 -0.88 0.27
N GLU A 23 -15.03 -1.05 -1.01
CA GLU A 23 -15.92 -1.50 -2.06
C GLU A 23 -15.23 -2.58 -2.89
N GLY A 24 -15.99 -3.55 -3.40
CA GLY A 24 -15.47 -4.58 -4.29
C GLY A 24 -15.00 -3.99 -5.63
N VAL A 25 -13.90 -4.52 -6.17
CA VAL A 25 -13.37 -4.17 -7.49
C VAL A 25 -13.27 -5.46 -8.33
N PRO A 26 -14.34 -5.85 -9.05
CA PRO A 26 -14.41 -7.11 -9.78
C PRO A 26 -13.29 -7.31 -10.79
N GLU A 27 -12.83 -6.24 -11.44
CA GLU A 27 -11.74 -6.24 -12.43
C GLU A 27 -10.41 -6.70 -11.81
N LEU A 28 -10.26 -6.52 -10.50
CA LEU A 28 -9.10 -6.96 -9.70
C LEU A 28 -9.41 -8.19 -8.85
N GLY A 29 -10.63 -8.73 -8.94
CA GLY A 29 -11.12 -9.83 -8.11
C GLY A 29 -11.09 -9.50 -6.61
N VAL A 30 -11.30 -8.23 -6.26
CA VAL A 30 -11.33 -7.72 -4.88
C VAL A 30 -12.76 -7.72 -4.38
N ARG A 31 -12.96 -8.24 -3.19
CA ARG A 31 -14.23 -8.15 -2.46
C ARG A 31 -14.18 -6.99 -1.46
N GLU A 32 -15.35 -6.49 -1.09
CA GLU A 32 -15.46 -5.54 0.02
C GLU A 32 -14.81 -6.12 1.28
N GLY A 33 -13.96 -5.32 1.93
CA GLY A 33 -13.23 -5.70 3.13
C GLY A 33 -11.91 -6.44 2.86
N ASP A 34 -11.60 -6.81 1.61
CA ASP A 34 -10.28 -7.36 1.27
C ASP A 34 -9.18 -6.31 1.55
N GLU A 35 -8.04 -6.78 2.03
CA GLU A 35 -6.91 -5.90 2.33
C GLU A 35 -6.01 -5.69 1.11
N GLY A 36 -5.49 -4.46 0.99
CA GLY A 36 -4.37 -4.17 0.11
C GLY A 36 -3.24 -3.46 0.85
N VAL A 37 -2.09 -3.36 0.18
CA VAL A 37 -0.88 -2.76 0.74
C VAL A 37 -0.77 -1.30 0.34
N ILE A 38 -0.63 -0.41 1.32
CA ILE A 38 -0.44 1.02 1.08
C ILE A 38 0.96 1.25 0.49
N GLN A 39 1.01 1.76 -0.73
CA GLN A 39 2.27 2.17 -1.37
C GLN A 39 2.57 3.65 -1.15
N ARG A 40 1.51 4.48 -1.09
CA ARG A 40 1.63 5.93 -0.97
C ARG A 40 0.38 6.53 -0.36
N LEU A 41 0.57 7.55 0.48
CA LEU A 41 -0.47 8.45 0.93
C LEU A 41 -0.29 9.82 0.25
N THR A 42 -1.40 10.42 -0.19
CA THR A 42 -1.42 11.77 -0.76
C THR A 42 -2.51 12.58 -0.09
N TYR A 43 -2.19 13.78 0.38
CA TYR A 43 -3.17 14.73 0.90
C TYR A 43 -3.58 15.72 -0.19
N LEU A 44 -4.87 15.79 -0.49
CA LEU A 44 -5.42 16.69 -1.49
C LEU A 44 -6.80 17.18 -1.06
N ARG A 45 -7.02 18.50 -1.10
CA ARG A 45 -8.33 19.14 -0.81
C ARG A 45 -8.97 18.67 0.50
N ASN A 46 -8.19 18.60 1.58
CA ASN A 46 -8.65 18.17 2.90
C ASN A 46 -9.07 16.69 3.01
N THR A 47 -8.61 15.87 2.06
CA THR A 47 -8.83 14.42 2.02
C THR A 47 -7.49 13.71 1.86
N VAL A 48 -7.31 12.59 2.57
CA VAL A 48 -6.15 11.70 2.37
C VAL A 48 -6.55 10.60 1.40
N PHE A 49 -5.72 10.34 0.39
CA PHE A 49 -5.89 9.26 -0.57
C PHE A 49 -4.77 8.25 -0.39
N ALA A 50 -5.14 6.98 -0.21
CA ALA A 50 -4.23 5.86 -0.19
C ALA A 50 -4.17 5.20 -1.57
N PHE A 51 -2.96 5.08 -2.12
CA PHE A 51 -2.68 4.28 -3.29
C PHE A 51 -2.32 2.88 -2.80
N VAL A 52 -3.20 1.93 -3.11
CA VAL A 52 -3.17 0.60 -2.52
C VAL A 52 -2.90 -0.42 -3.61
N THR A 53 -1.84 -1.19 -3.47
CA THR A 53 -1.56 -2.34 -4.35
C THR A 53 -2.33 -3.55 -3.85
N VAL A 54 -3.02 -4.20 -4.77
CA VAL A 54 -3.69 -5.48 -4.54
C VAL A 54 -2.80 -6.59 -5.08
N THR A 55 -2.60 -7.65 -4.31
CA THR A 55 -1.80 -8.81 -4.72
C THR A 55 -2.64 -10.09 -4.71
N TYR A 56 -2.27 -11.05 -5.55
CA TYR A 56 -2.69 -12.43 -5.36
C TYR A 56 -2.11 -12.97 -4.04
N SER A 57 -2.69 -14.06 -3.53
CA SER A 57 -2.10 -14.82 -2.42
C SER A 57 -0.68 -15.31 -2.70
N THR A 58 -0.28 -15.38 -3.98
CA THR A 58 1.08 -15.69 -4.44
C THR A 58 2.04 -14.49 -4.35
N GLY A 59 1.56 -13.32 -3.93
CA GLY A 59 2.33 -12.07 -3.84
C GLY A 59 2.46 -11.30 -5.16
N GLN A 60 1.94 -11.83 -6.27
CA GLN A 60 1.97 -11.15 -7.57
C GLN A 60 0.99 -9.95 -7.58
N PRO A 61 1.39 -8.76 -8.05
CA PRO A 61 0.50 -7.61 -8.13
C PRO A 61 -0.62 -7.87 -9.14
N ARG A 62 -1.87 -7.62 -8.71
CA ARG A 62 -3.08 -7.63 -9.55
C ARG A 62 -3.33 -6.27 -10.19
N GLY A 63 -3.04 -5.22 -9.44
CA GLY A 63 -3.32 -3.85 -9.82
C GLY A 63 -3.28 -2.95 -8.61
N TRP A 64 -3.83 -1.75 -8.77
CA TRP A 64 -3.90 -0.76 -7.71
C TRP A 64 -5.28 -0.12 -7.67
N VAL A 65 -5.67 0.31 -6.48
CA VAL A 65 -6.88 1.08 -6.22
C VAL A 65 -6.53 2.36 -5.47
N VAL A 66 -7.41 3.35 -5.54
CA VAL A 66 -7.30 4.57 -4.74
C VAL A 66 -8.43 4.55 -3.73
N VAL A 67 -8.08 4.62 -2.46
CA VAL A 67 -9.03 4.62 -1.36
C VAL A 67 -9.02 6.00 -0.73
N GLU A 68 -10.21 6.59 -0.56
CA GLU A 68 -10.37 7.78 0.27
C GLU A 68 -10.24 7.37 1.75
N VAL A 69 -9.26 7.95 2.44
CA VAL A 69 -9.04 7.74 3.87
C VAL A 69 -9.59 8.95 4.59
N LYS A 70 -10.72 8.75 5.26
CA LYS A 70 -11.29 9.74 6.17
C LYS A 70 -10.88 9.37 7.60
N PRO A 71 -9.87 10.04 8.19
CA PRO A 71 -9.49 9.75 9.56
C PRO A 71 -10.63 10.15 10.51
N GLU A 72 -11.08 9.22 11.35
CA GLU A 72 -12.13 9.47 12.35
C GLU A 72 -11.67 10.47 13.43
N LEU A 73 -10.35 10.52 13.68
CA LEU A 73 -9.71 11.44 14.60
C LEU A 73 -8.73 12.33 13.82
N LYS A 74 -8.80 13.65 14.04
CA LYS A 74 -7.79 14.58 13.53
C LYS A 74 -6.45 14.22 14.18
N VAL A 75 -5.55 13.62 13.40
CA VAL A 75 -4.17 13.39 13.84
C VAL A 75 -3.46 14.74 13.83
N HIS A 76 -3.11 15.25 15.01
CA HIS A 76 -2.20 16.38 15.12
C HIS A 76 -0.81 15.90 14.72
N SER A 77 -0.31 16.34 13.56
CA SER A 77 1.09 16.12 13.19
C SER A 77 1.97 16.94 14.12
N TYR A 78 2.69 16.29 15.02
CA TYR A 78 3.75 16.94 15.80
C TYR A 78 4.98 17.05 14.92
N THR A 79 5.24 18.24 14.37
CA THR A 79 6.57 18.55 13.86
C THR A 79 7.45 18.81 15.08
N THR A 80 8.39 17.91 15.38
CA THR A 80 9.52 18.27 16.22
C THR A 80 10.34 19.29 15.43
N ALA A 81 10.09 20.57 15.68
CA ALA A 81 10.96 21.62 15.20
C ALA A 81 12.35 21.40 15.80
N SER A 82 13.35 21.23 14.93
CA SER A 82 14.77 21.34 15.26
C SER A 82 15.25 22.75 14.93
#